data_AF-A0A976HJ23-F1
#
_entry.id   AF-A0A976HJ23-F1
#
_cell.length_a   1.000
_cell.length_b   1.000
_cell.length_c   1.000
_cell.angle_alpha   90.00
_cell.angle_beta   90.00
_cell.angle_gamma   90.00
#
_symmetry.space_group_name_H-M   'P 1'
#
loop_
_entity.id
_entity.type
_entity.pdbx_description
1 polymer ?
#
loop_
_entity_poly.entity_id
_entity_poly.type
_entity_poly.pdbx_seq_one_letter_code
_entity_poly.pdbx_strand_id
1 'polypeptide(L)'
;MPIRLRLLKGATALLYVGPMFAGISGMGLGVIAPFVAIFVVWLLVLRPEQWPATPDEWLTAGALGAVVTQILSQILLVCVLLGIGRGIGAVAGFLPVVNPIFPLAVSFLAIPLCRVLWDARAAADQGLFLDDEAAAAEAPRALAEAGAAIVPLLNLPDNATDADVSSAIAGAMTLHGATLRLEALVAALAKPNRSHAALRRGLVLWASEPEIVASGAVPMGMAHGFAIAAGNGDLLRLYVPRALALIAA
;
A
#
# COMPACT_ATOMS: atom_id res chain seq x y z
N MET A 1 5.48 16.01 10.66
CA MET A 1 4.70 15.24 9.66
C MET A 1 4.03 13.97 10.20
N PRO A 2 4.73 12.97 10.81
CA PRO A 2 4.11 11.68 11.12
C PRO A 2 2.97 11.75 12.16
N ILE A 3 3.03 12.71 13.09
CA ILE A 3 1.96 12.92 14.08
C ILE A 3 0.65 13.39 13.42
N ARG A 4 0.73 14.23 12.37
CA ARG A 4 -0.42 14.79 11.66
C ARG A 4 -1.16 13.70 10.90
N LEU A 5 -0.42 12.84 10.18
CA LEU A 5 -0.96 11.67 9.49
C LEU A 5 -1.58 10.66 10.46
N ARG A 6 -0.97 10.44 11.64
CA ARG A 6 -1.56 9.56 12.68
C ARG A 6 -2.86 10.11 13.23
N LEU A 7 -2.92 11.42 13.49
CA LEU A 7 -4.14 12.09 13.93
C LEU A 7 -5.22 12.04 12.83
N LEU A 8 -4.83 12.19 11.57
CA LEU A 8 -5.75 12.06 10.44
C LEU A 8 -6.29 10.63 10.32
N LYS A 9 -5.44 9.60 10.46
CA LYS A 9 -5.86 8.19 10.54
C LYS A 9 -6.85 7.97 11.70
N GLY A 10 -6.61 8.61 12.85
CA GLY A 10 -7.53 8.59 13.99
C GLY A 10 -8.88 9.27 13.71
N ALA A 11 -8.88 10.42 13.03
CA ALA A 11 -10.08 11.11 12.61
C ALA A 11 -10.88 10.28 11.58
N THR A 12 -10.20 9.64 10.62
CA THR A 12 -10.82 8.69 9.69
C THR A 12 -11.37 7.45 10.39
N ALA A 13 -10.71 6.95 11.44
CA ALA A 13 -11.26 5.85 12.23
C ALA A 13 -12.59 6.24 12.89
N LEU A 14 -12.71 7.48 13.40
CA LEU A 14 -13.95 8.00 13.98
C LEU A 14 -15.11 8.00 12.98
N LEU A 15 -14.82 8.26 11.70
CA LEU A 15 -15.80 8.18 10.61
C LEU A 15 -16.42 6.78 10.50
N TYR A 16 -15.61 5.73 10.66
CA TYR A 16 -16.03 4.33 10.54
C TYR A 16 -16.73 3.79 11.79
N VAL A 17 -16.44 4.36 12.95
CA VAL A 17 -17.03 3.94 14.23
C VAL A 17 -18.54 4.10 14.24
N GLY A 18 -19.09 5.18 13.67
CA GLY A 18 -20.53 5.41 13.63
C GLY A 18 -21.34 4.29 12.94
N PRO A 19 -21.13 3.98 11.65
CA PRO A 19 -21.88 2.91 10.99
C PRO A 19 -21.65 1.54 11.64
N MET A 20 -20.46 1.28 12.19
CA MET A 20 -20.20 0.06 12.95
C MET A 20 -21.07 0.00 14.23
N PHE A 21 -21.12 1.07 15.02
CA PHE A 21 -21.98 1.15 16.21
C PHE A 21 -23.47 1.06 15.88
N ALA A 22 -23.91 1.69 14.80
CA ALA A 22 -25.28 1.57 14.30
C ALA A 22 -25.61 0.11 13.95
N GLY A 23 -24.65 -0.62 13.37
CA GLY A 23 -24.74 -2.06 13.12
C GLY A 23 -24.87 -2.89 14.40
N ILE A 24 -24.01 -2.64 15.38
CA ILE A 24 -24.05 -3.30 16.71
C ILE A 24 -25.40 -3.05 17.39
N SER A 25 -25.96 -1.85 17.24
CA SER A 25 -27.25 -1.45 17.81
C SER A 25 -28.46 -2.01 17.04
N GLY A 26 -28.23 -2.76 15.96
CA GLY A 26 -29.29 -3.36 15.14
C GLY A 26 -30.09 -2.37 14.29
N MET A 27 -29.60 -1.16 14.05
CA MET A 27 -30.35 -0.12 13.33
C MET A 27 -30.70 -0.53 11.89
N GLY A 28 -31.92 -0.24 11.44
CA GLY A 28 -32.42 -0.64 10.12
C GLY A 28 -31.71 0.05 8.94
N LEU A 29 -32.02 -0.37 7.72
CA LEU A 29 -31.36 0.12 6.48
C LEU A 29 -31.53 1.63 6.24
N GLY A 30 -32.50 2.28 6.90
CA GLY A 30 -32.73 3.73 6.79
C GLY A 30 -31.54 4.59 7.22
N VAL A 31 -30.59 4.06 7.99
CA VAL A 31 -29.37 4.79 8.38
C VAL A 31 -28.28 4.79 7.30
N ILE A 32 -28.41 4.00 6.23
CA ILE A 32 -27.39 3.92 5.17
C ILE A 32 -27.24 5.27 4.47
N ALA A 33 -28.34 5.86 4.01
CA ALA A 33 -28.33 7.13 3.28
C ALA A 33 -27.61 8.27 4.04
N PRO A 34 -27.92 8.55 5.33
CA PRO A 34 -27.20 9.59 6.07
C PRO A 34 -25.72 9.27 6.28
N PHE A 35 -25.33 8.02 6.54
CA PHE A 35 -23.90 7.68 6.62
C PHE A 35 -23.18 7.86 5.29
N VAL A 36 -23.79 7.43 4.18
CA VAL A 36 -23.22 7.62 2.84
C VAL A 36 -23.03 9.11 2.54
N ALA A 37 -24.00 9.95 2.88
CA ALA A 37 -23.88 11.40 2.73
C ALA A 37 -22.69 11.96 3.53
N ILE A 38 -22.51 11.52 4.79
CA ILE A 38 -21.37 11.92 5.62
C ILE A 38 -20.04 11.50 4.97
N PHE A 39 -19.94 10.26 4.47
CA PHE A 39 -18.72 9.75 3.82
C PHE A 39 -18.41 10.48 2.51
N VAL A 40 -19.42 10.81 1.72
CA VAL A 40 -19.26 11.58 0.48
C VAL A 40 -18.79 13.00 0.79
N VAL A 41 -19.41 13.68 1.76
CA VAL A 41 -18.97 15.02 2.20
C VAL A 41 -17.54 14.98 2.74
N TRP A 42 -17.21 13.93 3.49
CA TRP A 42 -15.85 13.71 3.96
C TRP A 42 -14.85 13.57 2.79
N LEU A 43 -15.16 12.77 1.77
CA LEU A 43 -14.32 12.63 0.56
C LEU A 43 -14.18 13.95 -0.19
N LEU A 44 -15.26 14.70 -0.38
CA LEU A 44 -15.24 16.03 -1.01
C LEU A 44 -14.30 16.99 -0.28
N VAL A 45 -14.28 16.93 1.05
CA VAL A 45 -13.42 17.78 1.89
C VAL A 45 -11.95 17.35 1.80
N LEU A 46 -11.69 16.05 1.78
CA LEU A 46 -10.35 15.50 1.96
C LEU A 46 -9.60 15.31 0.64
N ARG A 47 -10.33 15.07 -0.45
CA ARG A 47 -9.81 14.82 -1.80
C ARG A 47 -10.60 15.61 -2.85
N PRO A 48 -10.62 16.96 -2.77
CA PRO A 48 -11.35 17.79 -3.73
C PRO A 48 -10.93 17.55 -5.19
N GLU A 49 -9.70 17.12 -5.43
CA GLU A 49 -9.14 16.79 -6.74
C GLU A 49 -9.80 15.59 -7.44
N GLN A 50 -10.52 14.75 -6.70
CA GLN A 50 -11.26 13.61 -7.26
C GLN A 50 -12.66 14.00 -7.77
N TRP A 51 -13.07 15.25 -7.53
CA TRP A 51 -14.40 15.73 -7.86
C TRP A 51 -14.32 16.78 -8.98
N PRO A 52 -15.33 16.83 -9.86
CA PRO A 52 -15.32 17.79 -10.95
C PRO A 52 -15.32 19.23 -10.41
N ALA A 53 -14.36 20.02 -10.88
CA ALA A 53 -14.10 21.35 -10.35
C ALA A 53 -14.99 22.42 -11.02
N THR A 54 -15.42 22.17 -12.25
CA THR A 54 -16.22 23.10 -13.05
C THR A 54 -17.59 22.52 -13.42
N PRO A 55 -18.64 23.34 -13.56
CA PRO A 55 -19.97 22.86 -13.94
C PRO A 55 -20.00 22.05 -15.25
N ASP A 56 -19.16 22.41 -16.22
CA ASP A 56 -19.11 21.73 -17.52
C ASP A 56 -18.50 20.32 -17.41
N GLU A 57 -17.55 20.14 -16.48
CA GLU A 57 -16.91 18.85 -16.23
C GLU A 57 -17.90 17.81 -15.66
N TRP A 58 -18.87 18.26 -14.85
CA TRP A 58 -19.95 17.41 -14.33
C TRP A 58 -20.82 16.80 -15.43
N LEU A 59 -20.82 17.36 -16.63
CA LEU A 59 -21.60 16.85 -17.77
C LEU A 59 -20.84 15.80 -18.58
N THR A 60 -19.56 15.58 -18.30
CA THR A 60 -18.76 14.59 -19.01
C THR A 60 -19.08 13.18 -18.51
N ALA A 61 -19.21 12.24 -19.44
CA ALA A 61 -19.50 10.83 -19.10
C ALA A 61 -18.41 10.21 -18.21
N GLY A 62 -17.14 10.62 -18.40
CA GLY A 62 -16.01 10.17 -17.58
C GLY A 62 -16.12 10.62 -16.13
N ALA A 63 -16.39 11.92 -15.90
CA ALA A 63 -16.58 12.47 -14.55
C ALA A 63 -17.78 11.83 -13.83
N LEU A 64 -18.90 11.68 -14.54
CA LEU A 64 -20.09 11.01 -13.99
C LEU A 64 -19.80 9.57 -13.60
N GLY A 65 -19.08 8.83 -14.45
CA GLY A 65 -18.64 7.47 -14.15
C GLY A 65 -17.82 7.40 -12.86
N ALA A 66 -16.82 8.27 -12.72
CA ALA A 66 -15.98 8.34 -11.52
C ALA A 66 -16.79 8.66 -10.26
N VAL A 67 -17.67 9.67 -10.31
CA VAL A 67 -18.55 10.05 -9.20
C VAL A 67 -19.46 8.90 -8.78
N VAL A 68 -20.10 8.23 -9.76
CA VAL A 68 -20.97 7.08 -9.49
C VAL A 68 -20.19 5.96 -8.83
N THR A 69 -19.02 5.59 -9.36
CA THR A 69 -18.16 4.58 -8.75
C THR A 69 -17.79 4.95 -7.33
N GLN A 70 -17.43 6.21 -7.08
CA GLN A 70 -17.03 6.66 -5.75
C GLN A 70 -18.17 6.60 -4.73
N ILE A 71 -19.39 7.01 -5.13
CA ILE A 71 -20.59 6.90 -4.31
C ILE A 71 -20.95 5.44 -4.05
N LEU A 72 -20.89 4.58 -5.07
CA LEU A 72 -21.15 3.14 -4.91
C LEU A 72 -20.15 2.49 -3.96
N SER A 73 -18.87 2.88 -4.02
CA SER A 73 -17.86 2.44 -3.05
C SER A 73 -18.22 2.89 -1.62
N GLN A 74 -18.76 4.10 -1.43
CA GLN A 74 -19.20 4.55 -0.11
C GLN A 74 -20.40 3.76 0.40
N ILE A 75 -21.38 3.47 -0.46
CA ILE A 75 -22.52 2.63 -0.13
C ILE A 75 -22.04 1.24 0.31
N LEU A 76 -21.15 0.63 -0.48
CA LEU A 76 -20.57 -0.68 -0.16
C LEU A 76 -19.84 -0.65 1.18
N LEU A 77 -18.98 0.35 1.41
CA LEU A 77 -18.22 0.48 2.66
C LEU A 77 -19.15 0.63 3.87
N VAL A 78 -20.16 1.49 3.80
CA VAL A 78 -21.15 1.66 4.87
C VAL A 78 -21.92 0.37 5.15
N CYS A 79 -22.34 -0.35 4.10
CA CYS A 79 -23.00 -1.65 4.23
C CYS A 79 -22.10 -2.68 4.90
N VAL A 80 -20.81 -2.74 4.54
CA VAL A 80 -19.83 -3.63 5.17
C VAL A 80 -19.65 -3.29 6.65
N LEU A 81 -19.48 -2.01 7.00
CA LEU A 81 -19.33 -1.57 8.40
C LEU A 81 -20.57 -1.89 9.25
N LEU A 82 -21.77 -1.68 8.70
CA LEU A 82 -23.03 -2.07 9.34
C LEU A 82 -23.11 -3.59 9.52
N GLY A 83 -22.69 -4.37 8.52
CA GLY A 83 -22.66 -5.83 8.55
C GLY A 83 -21.69 -6.36 9.61
N ILE A 84 -20.48 -5.81 9.68
CA ILE A 84 -19.48 -6.12 10.72
C ILE A 84 -20.04 -5.80 12.09
N GLY A 85 -20.61 -4.60 12.27
CA GLY A 85 -21.24 -4.20 13.52
C GLY A 85 -22.35 -5.16 13.95
N ARG A 86 -23.23 -5.54 13.02
CA ARG A 86 -24.27 -6.54 13.27
C ARG A 86 -23.70 -7.90 13.67
N GLY A 87 -22.65 -8.36 13.00
CA GLY A 87 -21.96 -9.59 13.33
C GLY A 87 -21.41 -9.55 14.77
N ILE A 88 -20.78 -8.44 15.16
CA ILE A 88 -20.28 -8.23 16.53
C ILE A 88 -21.43 -8.25 17.54
N GLY A 89 -22.50 -7.49 17.30
CA GLY A 89 -23.66 -7.45 18.20
C GLY A 89 -24.34 -8.81 18.35
N ALA A 90 -24.43 -9.58 17.27
CA ALA A 90 -24.98 -10.93 17.29
C ALA A 90 -24.11 -11.92 18.10
N VAL A 91 -22.78 -11.88 17.91
CA VAL A 91 -21.84 -12.73 18.66
C VAL A 91 -21.78 -12.34 20.13
N ALA A 92 -21.83 -11.04 20.44
CA ALA A 92 -21.83 -10.53 21.81
C ALA A 92 -23.14 -10.79 22.56
N GLY A 93 -24.22 -11.18 21.86
CA GLY A 93 -25.54 -11.38 22.44
C GLY A 93 -26.16 -10.10 23.04
N PHE A 94 -25.67 -8.93 22.64
CA PHE A 94 -26.06 -7.65 23.20
C PHE A 94 -26.26 -6.61 22.11
N LEU A 95 -27.44 -5.97 22.10
CA LEU A 95 -27.79 -4.88 21.21
C LEU A 95 -27.97 -3.60 22.05
N PRO A 96 -26.97 -2.71 22.11
CA PRO A 96 -27.11 -1.45 22.82
C PRO A 96 -28.21 -0.60 22.17
N VAL A 97 -29.19 -0.18 22.96
CA VAL A 97 -30.22 0.76 22.51
C VAL A 97 -29.65 2.16 22.60
N VAL A 98 -29.06 2.65 21.51
CA VAL A 98 -28.53 4.01 21.41
C VAL A 98 -29.45 4.88 20.56
N ASN A 99 -29.49 6.18 20.88
CA ASN A 99 -30.17 7.15 20.04
C ASN A 99 -29.53 7.15 18.64
N PRO A 100 -30.30 7.03 17.53
CA PRO A 100 -29.78 7.05 16.16
C PRO A 100 -28.88 8.26 15.81
N ILE A 101 -29.06 9.38 16.52
CA ILE A 101 -28.23 10.59 16.35
C ILE A 101 -26.79 10.35 16.82
N PHE A 102 -26.56 9.52 17.83
CA PHE A 102 -25.22 9.35 18.41
C PHE A 102 -24.21 8.76 17.39
N PRO A 103 -24.48 7.62 16.73
CA PRO A 103 -23.57 7.09 15.72
C PRO A 103 -23.33 8.05 14.55
N LEU A 104 -24.36 8.80 14.14
CA LEU A 104 -24.25 9.82 13.10
C LEU A 104 -23.35 10.98 13.54
N ALA A 105 -23.53 11.48 14.77
CA ALA A 105 -22.72 12.56 15.32
C ALA A 105 -21.24 12.18 15.43
N VAL A 106 -20.95 10.94 15.86
CA VAL A 106 -19.59 10.40 15.91
C VAL A 106 -18.94 10.44 14.53
N SER A 107 -19.60 9.89 13.50
CA SER A 107 -19.08 9.93 12.14
C SER A 107 -18.96 11.35 11.58
N PHE A 108 -19.95 12.21 11.86
CA PHE A 108 -19.95 13.58 11.37
C PHE A 108 -18.81 14.42 11.97
N LEU A 109 -18.46 14.21 13.24
CA LEU A 109 -17.37 14.91 13.92
C LEU A 109 -15.99 14.65 13.29
N ALA A 110 -15.84 13.54 12.56
CA ALA A 110 -14.63 13.25 11.79
C ALA A 110 -14.34 14.33 10.73
N ILE A 111 -15.38 14.93 10.11
CA ILE A 111 -15.22 15.92 9.04
C ILE A 111 -14.50 17.19 9.51
N PRO A 112 -14.99 17.94 10.52
CA PRO A 112 -14.29 19.13 10.99
C PRO A 112 -12.92 18.79 11.58
N LEU A 113 -12.78 17.64 12.24
CA LEU A 113 -11.49 17.20 12.78
C LEU A 113 -10.46 16.97 11.67
N CYS A 114 -10.85 16.27 10.59
CA CYS A 114 -10.02 16.10 9.41
C CYS A 114 -9.62 17.44 8.79
N ARG A 115 -10.54 18.41 8.71
CA ARG A 115 -10.27 19.72 8.11
C ARG A 115 -9.33 20.61 8.93
N VAL A 116 -9.37 20.50 10.26
CA VAL A 116 -8.38 21.15 11.15
C VAL A 116 -7.00 20.49 10.99
N LEU A 117 -6.99 19.16 10.85
CA LEU A 117 -5.77 18.39 10.71
C LEU A 117 -5.17 18.48 9.30
N TRP A 118 -5.94 18.75 8.26
CA TRP A 118 -5.51 18.74 6.86
C TRP A 118 -6.27 19.79 6.02
N ASP A 119 -5.52 20.66 5.35
CA ASP A 119 -6.05 21.59 4.35
C ASP A 119 -5.60 21.16 2.96
N ALA A 120 -6.47 20.45 2.25
CA ALA A 120 -6.17 19.86 0.94
C ALA A 120 -5.85 20.93 -0.13
N ARG A 121 -6.43 22.14 -0.03
CA ARG A 121 -6.19 23.20 -1.02
C ARG A 121 -4.81 23.80 -0.82
N ALA A 122 -4.49 24.17 0.41
CA ALA A 122 -3.15 24.69 0.73
C ALA A 122 -2.03 23.67 0.48
N ALA A 123 -2.32 22.37 0.63
CA ALA A 123 -1.38 21.29 0.32
C ALA A 123 -1.22 21.09 -1.20
N ALA A 124 -2.31 21.10 -1.96
CA ALA A 124 -2.27 21.01 -3.43
C ALA A 124 -1.51 22.19 -4.07
N ASP A 125 -1.64 23.41 -3.54
CA ASP A 125 -0.87 24.58 -3.99
C ASP A 125 0.65 24.40 -3.80
N GLN A 126 1.05 23.51 -2.89
CA GLN A 126 2.45 23.15 -2.61
C GLN A 126 2.87 21.84 -3.33
N GLY A 127 2.00 21.26 -4.16
CA GLY A 127 2.22 19.98 -4.82
C GLY A 127 2.26 18.79 -3.86
N LEU A 128 1.72 18.93 -2.64
CA LEU A 128 1.69 17.89 -1.63
C LEU A 128 0.33 17.19 -1.66
N PHE A 129 0.33 15.92 -2.07
CA PHE A 129 -0.86 15.08 -2.07
C PHE A 129 -0.84 14.10 -0.91
N LEU A 130 -2.03 13.76 -0.41
CA LEU A 130 -2.16 12.90 0.77
C LEU A 130 -1.60 11.49 0.54
N ASP A 131 -1.72 10.95 -0.67
CA ASP A 131 -1.21 9.63 -1.01
C ASP A 131 0.31 9.59 -1.00
N ASP A 132 0.96 10.65 -1.49
CA ASP A 132 2.42 10.77 -1.47
C ASP A 132 2.95 10.90 -0.05
N GLU A 133 2.27 11.68 0.80
CA GLU A 133 2.62 11.79 2.21
C GLU A 133 2.40 10.48 2.98
N ALA A 134 1.33 9.74 2.67
CA ALA A 134 1.08 8.44 3.25
C ALA A 134 2.16 7.43 2.85
N ALA A 135 2.52 7.39 1.56
CA ALA A 135 3.60 6.56 1.05
C ALA A 135 4.96 6.92 1.70
N ALA A 136 5.28 8.21 1.80
CA ALA A 136 6.49 8.69 2.45
C ALA A 136 6.55 8.34 3.94
N ALA A 137 5.42 8.36 4.65
CA ALA A 137 5.36 7.98 6.06
C ALA A 137 5.52 6.46 6.29
N GLU A 138 5.15 5.64 5.32
CA GLU A 138 5.28 4.18 5.38
C GLU A 138 6.65 3.69 4.89
N ALA A 139 7.36 4.48 4.09
CA ALA A 139 8.67 4.14 3.53
C ALA A 139 9.72 3.69 4.58
N PRO A 140 9.89 4.31 5.76
CA PRO A 140 10.86 3.85 6.76
C PRO A 140 10.54 2.45 7.30
N ARG A 141 9.25 2.15 7.46
CA ARG A 141 8.79 0.83 7.93
C ARG A 141 9.00 -0.21 6.84
N ALA A 142 8.62 0.10 5.60
CA ALA A 142 8.83 -0.79 4.47
C ALA A 142 10.32 -1.09 4.25
N LEU A 143 11.20 -0.11 4.41
CA LEU A 143 12.65 -0.29 4.35
C LEU A 143 13.18 -1.19 5.48
N ALA A 144 12.68 -1.01 6.71
CA ALA A 144 13.06 -1.85 7.84
C ALA A 144 12.59 -3.32 7.67
N GLU A 145 11.35 -3.52 7.18
CA GLU A 145 10.80 -4.83 6.86
C GLU A 145 11.58 -5.50 5.72
N ALA A 146 11.94 -4.76 4.67
CA ALA A 146 12.78 -5.24 3.59
C ALA A 146 14.18 -5.64 4.10
N GLY A 147 14.79 -4.79 4.94
CA GLY A 147 16.08 -5.07 5.57
C GLY A 147 16.05 -6.33 6.44
N ALA A 148 15.00 -6.52 7.25
CA ALA A 148 14.83 -7.72 8.07
C ALA A 148 14.64 -8.99 7.21
N ALA A 149 13.89 -8.89 6.10
CA ALA A 149 13.60 -10.00 5.21
C ALA A 149 14.84 -10.54 4.47
N ILE A 150 15.88 -9.71 4.27
CA ILE A 150 17.11 -10.13 3.59
C ILE A 150 18.18 -10.70 4.55
N VAL A 151 17.99 -10.57 5.86
CA VAL A 151 18.94 -11.10 6.87
C VAL A 151 19.20 -12.60 6.69
N PRO A 152 18.19 -13.47 6.48
CA PRO A 152 18.42 -14.89 6.23
C PRO A 152 19.29 -15.15 5.00
N LEU A 153 19.09 -14.39 3.92
CA LEU A 153 19.91 -14.50 2.70
C LEU A 153 21.37 -14.13 2.97
N LEU A 154 21.60 -13.02 3.67
CA LEU A 154 22.95 -12.57 4.03
C LEU A 154 23.65 -13.53 5.01
N ASN A 155 22.89 -14.37 5.71
CA ASN A 155 23.43 -15.39 6.62
C ASN A 155 23.69 -16.74 5.96
N LEU A 156 23.32 -16.93 4.68
CA LEU A 156 23.65 -18.16 3.96
C LEU A 156 25.17 -18.36 3.89
N PRO A 157 25.66 -19.60 4.09
CA PRO A 157 27.07 -19.89 3.95
C PRO A 157 27.48 -19.85 2.46
N ASP A 158 28.73 -19.51 2.18
CA ASP A 158 29.25 -19.41 0.81
C ASP A 158 29.27 -20.75 0.06
N ASN A 159 29.24 -21.86 0.78
CA ASN A 159 29.16 -23.21 0.25
C ASN A 159 27.73 -23.79 0.26
N ALA A 160 26.72 -22.95 0.50
CA ALA A 160 25.33 -23.35 0.35
C ALA A 160 25.09 -23.91 -1.05
N THR A 161 24.25 -24.93 -1.15
CA THR A 161 23.94 -25.54 -2.44
C THR A 161 23.11 -24.56 -3.28
N ASP A 162 23.22 -24.65 -4.61
CA ASP A 162 22.42 -23.80 -5.51
C ASP A 162 20.91 -23.99 -5.27
N ALA A 163 20.48 -25.18 -4.85
CA ALA A 163 19.10 -25.47 -4.49
C ALA A 163 18.65 -24.70 -3.24
N ASP A 164 19.46 -24.70 -2.19
CA ASP A 164 19.17 -23.98 -0.94
C ASP A 164 19.13 -22.47 -1.17
N VAL A 165 20.08 -21.95 -1.95
CA VAL A 165 20.16 -20.53 -2.30
C VAL A 165 18.94 -20.11 -3.12
N SER A 166 18.57 -20.91 -4.13
CA SER A 166 17.41 -20.61 -4.97
C SER A 166 16.11 -20.65 -4.18
N SER A 167 15.95 -21.63 -3.28
CA SER A 167 14.79 -21.72 -2.38
C SER A 167 14.71 -20.52 -1.43
N ALA A 168 15.83 -20.12 -0.85
CA ALA A 168 15.88 -18.97 0.04
C ALA A 168 15.58 -17.66 -0.70
N ILE A 169 16.10 -17.48 -1.91
CA ILE A 169 15.80 -16.31 -2.76
C ILE A 169 14.32 -16.29 -3.12
N ALA A 170 13.74 -17.41 -3.54
CA ALA A 170 12.30 -17.49 -3.86
C ALA A 170 11.42 -17.14 -2.65
N GLY A 171 11.82 -17.57 -1.44
CA GLY A 171 11.10 -17.22 -0.21
C GLY A 171 11.21 -15.74 0.16
N ALA A 172 12.36 -15.11 -0.06
CA ALA A 172 12.61 -13.72 0.30
C ALA A 172 12.14 -12.71 -0.77
N MET A 173 12.22 -13.08 -2.05
CA MET A 173 11.91 -12.23 -3.21
C MET A 173 10.48 -12.44 -3.71
N THR A 174 9.51 -12.50 -2.80
CA THR A 174 8.09 -12.43 -3.18
C THR A 174 7.81 -11.10 -3.88
N LEU A 175 7.03 -11.12 -4.98
CA LEU A 175 6.78 -9.95 -5.86
C LEU A 175 6.42 -8.69 -5.07
N HIS A 176 5.62 -8.83 -4.01
CA HIS A 176 5.32 -7.72 -3.12
C HIS A 176 6.54 -7.31 -2.30
N GLY A 177 7.12 -6.15 -2.62
CA GLY A 177 8.29 -5.58 -1.93
C GLY A 177 9.63 -6.12 -2.43
N ALA A 178 9.66 -6.93 -3.49
CA ALA A 178 10.89 -7.46 -4.08
C ALA A 178 11.89 -6.35 -4.45
N THR A 179 11.42 -5.22 -4.99
CA THR A 179 12.27 -4.07 -5.37
C THR A 179 13.06 -3.53 -4.18
N LEU A 180 12.39 -3.21 -3.06
CA LEU A 180 13.05 -2.68 -1.86
C LEU A 180 14.02 -3.70 -1.26
N ARG A 181 13.68 -4.99 -1.29
CA ARG A 181 14.58 -6.05 -0.80
C ARG A 181 15.80 -6.22 -1.70
N LEU A 182 15.63 -6.13 -3.01
CA LEU A 182 16.73 -6.19 -3.98
C LEU A 182 17.66 -4.98 -3.83
N GLU A 183 17.13 -3.77 -3.68
CA GLU A 183 17.92 -2.57 -3.38
C GLU A 183 18.71 -2.72 -2.07
N ALA A 184 18.06 -3.21 -1.02
CA ALA A 184 18.70 -3.49 0.26
C ALA A 184 19.82 -4.55 0.13
N LEU A 185 19.61 -5.60 -0.68
CA LEU A 185 20.62 -6.60 -0.99
C LEU A 185 21.80 -6.01 -1.76
N VAL A 186 21.56 -5.19 -2.79
CA VAL A 186 22.62 -4.51 -3.54
C VAL A 186 23.45 -3.64 -2.59
N ALA A 187 22.81 -2.85 -1.73
CA ALA A 187 23.48 -2.01 -0.75
C ALA A 187 24.27 -2.81 0.30
N ALA A 188 23.73 -3.94 0.77
CA ALA A 188 24.40 -4.82 1.73
C ALA A 188 25.62 -5.50 1.10
N LEU A 189 25.47 -6.02 -0.14
CA LEU A 189 26.52 -6.69 -0.88
C LEU A 189 27.61 -5.73 -1.38
N ALA A 190 27.37 -4.43 -1.44
CA ALA A 190 28.42 -3.45 -1.75
C ALA A 190 29.49 -3.34 -0.65
N LYS A 191 29.21 -3.81 0.58
CA LYS A 191 30.14 -3.71 1.71
C LYS A 191 31.24 -4.80 1.63
N PRO A 192 32.53 -4.47 1.84
CA PRO A 192 33.66 -5.37 1.59
C PRO A 192 33.88 -6.47 2.65
N ASN A 193 33.03 -6.58 3.67
CA ASN A 193 33.36 -7.33 4.89
C ASN A 193 32.99 -8.83 4.89
N ARG A 194 32.33 -9.36 3.84
CA ARG A 194 31.99 -10.78 3.77
C ARG A 194 31.83 -11.25 2.32
N SER A 195 32.37 -12.43 2.01
CA SER A 195 32.08 -13.12 0.75
C SER A 195 30.65 -13.66 0.78
N HIS A 196 29.96 -13.53 -0.35
CA HIS A 196 28.57 -13.94 -0.57
C HIS A 196 28.45 -14.59 -1.96
N ALA A 197 29.38 -15.47 -2.29
CA ALA A 197 29.58 -15.94 -3.66
C ALA A 197 28.37 -16.71 -4.20
N ALA A 198 27.86 -17.67 -3.42
CA ALA A 198 26.68 -18.46 -3.76
C ALA A 198 25.43 -17.57 -3.90
N LEU A 199 25.20 -16.68 -2.93
CA LEU A 199 24.07 -15.74 -2.94
C LEU A 199 24.11 -14.82 -4.16
N ARG A 200 25.28 -14.23 -4.48
CA ARG A 200 25.43 -13.35 -5.66
C ARG A 200 25.12 -14.09 -6.95
N ARG A 201 25.58 -15.33 -7.09
CA ARG A 201 25.26 -16.16 -8.27
C ARG A 201 23.75 -16.39 -8.39
N GLY A 202 23.10 -16.81 -7.30
CA GLY A 202 21.65 -17.03 -7.27
C GLY A 202 20.86 -15.76 -7.60
N LEU A 203 21.26 -14.61 -7.04
CA LEU A 203 20.57 -13.33 -7.29
C LEU A 203 20.76 -12.84 -8.73
N VAL A 204 21.94 -13.04 -9.35
CA VAL A 204 22.15 -12.71 -10.76
C VAL A 204 21.25 -13.57 -11.65
N LEU A 205 21.11 -14.87 -11.35
CA LEU A 205 20.19 -15.75 -12.08
C LEU A 205 18.76 -15.26 -11.96
N TRP A 206 18.27 -15.06 -10.73
CA TRP A 206 16.92 -14.62 -10.44
C TRP A 206 16.58 -13.26 -11.07
N ALA A 207 17.46 -12.27 -10.92
CA ALA A 207 17.25 -10.92 -11.44
C ALA A 207 17.28 -10.83 -12.99
N SER A 208 17.77 -11.90 -13.64
CA SER A 208 17.82 -12.04 -15.10
C SER A 208 16.86 -13.12 -15.63
N GLU A 209 15.91 -13.59 -14.81
CA GLU A 209 14.87 -14.49 -15.30
C GLU A 209 13.87 -13.74 -16.20
N PRO A 210 13.48 -14.31 -17.35
CA PRO A 210 12.51 -13.69 -18.24
C PRO A 210 11.20 -13.35 -17.56
N GLU A 211 10.73 -14.18 -16.62
CA GLU A 211 9.49 -13.94 -15.88
C GLU A 211 9.58 -12.67 -15.00
N ILE A 212 10.74 -12.40 -14.43
CA ILE A 212 10.97 -11.20 -13.59
C ILE A 212 11.16 -9.97 -14.48
N VAL A 213 11.92 -10.08 -15.56
CA VAL A 213 12.27 -8.94 -16.42
C VAL A 213 11.13 -8.56 -17.35
N ALA A 214 10.51 -9.52 -18.05
CA ALA A 214 9.46 -9.27 -19.03
C ALA A 214 8.14 -8.84 -18.39
N SER A 215 7.86 -9.27 -17.15
CA SER A 215 6.67 -8.80 -16.42
C SER A 215 6.79 -7.34 -15.97
N GLY A 216 8.01 -6.79 -15.90
CA GLY A 216 8.27 -5.46 -15.36
C GLY A 216 7.93 -5.32 -13.87
N ALA A 217 7.65 -6.43 -13.17
CA ALA A 217 7.19 -6.41 -11.78
C ALA A 217 8.27 -5.94 -10.79
N VAL A 218 9.54 -6.10 -11.16
CA VAL A 218 10.69 -5.58 -10.41
C VAL A 218 11.46 -4.61 -11.31
N PRO A 219 11.20 -3.29 -11.18
CA PRO A 219 11.92 -2.29 -11.95
C PRO A 219 13.43 -2.44 -11.77
N MET A 220 14.18 -2.19 -12.85
CA MET A 220 15.65 -2.21 -12.82
C MET A 220 16.29 -3.55 -12.40
N GLY A 221 15.55 -4.67 -12.43
CA GLY A 221 16.07 -6.00 -12.05
C GLY A 221 17.40 -6.35 -12.73
N MET A 222 17.51 -6.11 -14.03
CA MET A 222 18.76 -6.31 -14.79
C MET A 222 19.91 -5.43 -14.30
N ALA A 223 19.65 -4.14 -14.06
CA ALA A 223 20.67 -3.22 -13.54
C ALA A 223 21.15 -3.63 -12.14
N HIS A 224 20.25 -4.10 -11.28
CA HIS A 224 20.62 -4.66 -9.97
C HIS A 224 21.42 -5.96 -10.10
N GLY A 225 21.06 -6.86 -11.02
CA GLY A 225 21.84 -8.06 -11.34
C GLY A 225 23.28 -7.72 -11.75
N PHE A 226 23.47 -6.70 -12.60
CA PHE A 226 24.79 -6.20 -12.95
C PHE A 226 25.56 -5.63 -11.75
N ALA A 227 24.90 -4.84 -10.90
CA ALA A 227 25.52 -4.29 -9.69
C ALA A 227 25.94 -5.40 -8.70
N ILE A 228 25.14 -6.46 -8.56
CA ILE A 228 25.44 -7.63 -7.72
C ILE A 228 26.65 -8.41 -8.25
N ALA A 229 26.83 -8.48 -9.57
CA ALA A 229 28.03 -9.07 -10.16
C ALA A 229 29.32 -8.32 -9.74
N ALA A 230 29.22 -7.01 -9.47
CA ALA A 230 30.30 -6.18 -8.90
C ALA A 230 31.66 -6.35 -9.60
N GLY A 231 31.65 -6.50 -10.94
CA GLY A 231 32.87 -6.71 -11.74
C GLY A 231 33.48 -8.10 -11.66
N ASN A 232 32.87 -9.06 -10.94
CA ASN A 232 33.32 -10.45 -10.89
C ASN A 232 33.12 -11.12 -12.26
N GLY A 233 34.22 -11.56 -12.87
CA GLY A 233 34.22 -12.13 -14.22
C GLY A 233 33.33 -13.37 -14.37
N ASP A 234 33.24 -14.23 -13.36
CA ASP A 234 32.43 -15.45 -13.42
C ASP A 234 30.94 -15.13 -13.37
N LEU A 235 30.54 -14.14 -12.56
CA LEU A 235 29.15 -13.67 -12.51
C LEU A 235 28.76 -12.92 -13.79
N LEU A 236 29.68 -12.13 -14.36
CA LEU A 236 29.44 -11.44 -15.63
C LEU A 236 29.28 -12.43 -16.80
N ARG A 237 30.04 -13.53 -16.81
CA ARG A 237 29.86 -14.62 -17.80
C ARG A 237 28.49 -15.28 -17.73
N LEU A 238 27.85 -15.25 -16.56
CA LEU A 238 26.49 -15.75 -16.37
C LEU A 238 25.43 -14.69 -16.71
N TYR A 239 25.68 -13.43 -16.36
CA TYR A 239 24.75 -12.32 -16.59
C TYR A 239 24.64 -11.91 -18.07
N VAL A 240 25.77 -11.69 -18.75
CA VAL A 240 25.80 -11.07 -20.10
C VAL A 240 25.02 -11.87 -21.14
N PRO A 241 25.17 -13.20 -21.27
CA PRO A 241 24.40 -13.98 -22.25
C PRO A 241 22.89 -13.89 -22.02
N ARG A 242 22.45 -13.87 -20.75
CA ARG A 242 21.03 -13.76 -20.38
C ARG A 242 20.49 -12.38 -20.72
N ALA A 243 21.27 -11.32 -20.46
CA ALA A 243 20.92 -9.97 -20.87
C ALA A 243 20.75 -9.84 -22.39
N LEU A 244 21.66 -10.42 -23.17
CA LEU A 244 21.57 -10.42 -24.63
C LEU A 244 20.35 -11.21 -25.12
N ALA A 245 20.03 -12.34 -24.50
CA ALA A 245 18.87 -13.14 -24.86
C ALA A 245 17.56 -12.38 -24.65
N LEU A 246 17.45 -11.58 -23.59
CA LEU A 246 16.26 -10.76 -23.28
C LEU A 246 16.06 -9.59 -24.25
N ILE A 247 17.14 -9.07 -24.84
CA ILE A 247 17.06 -8.01 -25.87
C ILE A 247 16.62 -8.59 -27.23
N ALA A 248 16.96 -9.85 -27.48
CA ALA A 248 16.65 -10.54 -28.74
C ALA A 248 15.26 -11.18 -28.77
N ALA A 249 14.56 -11.25 -27.64
CA ALA A 249 13.21 -11.81 -27.48
C ALA A 249 12.13 -10.74 -27.71
#